data_AF-A0A2E6ED95-F1
#
_entry.id   AF-A0A2E6ED95-F1
#
_cell.length_a   1.000
_cell.length_b   1.000
_cell.length_c   1.000
_cell.angle_alpha   90.00
_cell.angle_beta   90.00
_cell.angle_gamma   90.00
#
_symmetry.space_group_name_H-M   'P 1'
#
loop_
_entity.id
_entity.type
_entity.pdbx_description
1 polymer ?
#
loop_
_entity_poly.entity_id
_entity_poly.type
_entity_poly.pdbx_seq_one_letter_code
_entity_poly.pdbx_strand_id
1 'polypeptide(L)' 'LLTPIAIEKELRFAIREGGRTVGAGVVTEVVE' A
#
# COMPACT_ATOMS: atom_id res chain seq x y z
N LEU A 1 3.40 -4.18 -13.61
CA LEU A 1 2.05 -4.75 -13.37
C LEU A 1 1.31 -3.79 -12.45
N LEU A 2 0.07 -3.41 -12.76
CA LEU A 2 -0.80 -2.61 -11.90
C LEU A 2 -2.20 -3.26 -11.95
N THR A 3 -2.75 -3.59 -10.79
CA THR A 3 -4.05 -4.26 -10.67
C THR A 3 -4.82 -3.65 -9.50
N PRO A 4 -6.12 -3.37 -9.64
CA PRO A 4 -6.95 -2.97 -8.52
C PRO A 4 -6.95 -4.04 -7.43
N ILE A 5 -7.03 -3.58 -6.18
CA ILE A 5 -7.18 -4.42 -4.99
C ILE A 5 -8.25 -3.80 -4.10
N ALA A 6 -8.84 -4.61 -3.21
CA ALA A 6 -9.69 -4.07 -2.16
C ALA A 6 -8.85 -3.20 -1.23
N ILE A 7 -9.30 -1.97 -0.96
CA ILE A 7 -8.60 -0.98 -0.14
C ILE A 7 -9.62 -0.23 0.72
N GLU A 8 -9.23 0.13 1.93
CA GLU A 8 -10.04 0.91 2.87
C GLU A 8 -9.17 1.91 3.64
N LYS A 9 -9.79 2.93 4.25
CA LYS A 9 -9.08 3.87 5.13
C LYS A 9 -8.48 3.12 6.31
N GLU A 10 -7.34 3.61 6.80
CA GLU A 10 -6.56 3.01 7.89
C GLU A 10 -5.93 1.63 7.60
N LEU A 11 -6.07 1.11 6.37
CA LEU A 11 -5.37 -0.09 5.94
C LEU A 11 -3.85 0.14 5.98
N ARG A 12 -3.12 -0.77 6.64
CA ARG A 12 -1.65 -0.72 6.75
C ARG A 12 -1.00 -1.48 5.59
N PHE A 13 0.11 -0.96 5.08
CA PHE A 13 0.86 -1.60 3.99
C PHE A 13 2.37 -1.44 4.15
N ALA A 14 3.13 -2.22 3.37
CA ALA A 14 4.58 -2.15 3.29
C ALA A 14 5.03 -1.91 1.84
N ILE A 15 6.09 -1.12 1.67
CA ILE A 15 6.75 -0.88 0.38
C ILE A 15 7.99 -1.78 0.33
N ARG A 16 8.14 -2.56 -0.75
CA ARG A 16 9.23 -3.53 -0.91
C ARG A 16 10.00 -3.32 -2.21
N GLU A 17 11.32 -3.37 -2.12
CA GLU A 17 12.24 -3.30 -3.25
C GLU A 17 13.34 -4.36 -3.09
N GLY A 18 13.66 -5.09 -4.16
CA GLY A 18 14.70 -6.14 -4.12
C GLY A 18 14.49 -7.20 -3.04
N GLY A 19 13.23 -7.49 -2.67
CA GLY A 19 12.87 -8.46 -1.64
C GLY A 19 12.91 -7.92 -0.20
N ARG A 20 13.35 -6.68 0.04
CA ARG A 20 13.44 -6.04 1.36
C ARG A 20 12.34 -5.01 1.56
N THR A 21 11.92 -4.80 2.82
CA THR A 21 11.00 -3.71 3.18
C THR A 21 11.80 -2.41 3.27
N VAL A 22 11.34 -1.38 2.57
CA VAL A 22 11.97 -0.05 2.54
C VAL A 22 11.09 1.04 3.14
N GLY A 23 9.81 0.73 3.39
CA GLY A 23 8.88 1.64 4.04
C GLY A 23 7.62 0.92 4.50
N ALA A 24 6.87 1.60 5.35
CA ALA A 24 5.55 1.19 5.81
C ALA A 24 4.63 2.41 5.90
N GLY A 25 3.35 2.20 5.69
CA GLY A 25 2.37 3.28 5.66
C GLY A 25 0.98 2.81 6.06
N VAL A 26 0.09 3.80 6.14
CA VAL A 26 -1.34 3.62 6.39
C VAL A 26 -2.11 4.47 5.38
N VAL A 27 -3.19 3.93 4.83
CA VAL A 27 -4.04 4.65 3.87
C VAL A 27 -4.81 5.75 4.58
N THR A 28 -4.64 7.00 4.16
CA THR A 28 -5.34 8.16 4.73
C THR A 28 -6.64 8.48 3.97
N GLU A 29 -6.64 8.26 2.66
CA GLU A 29 -7.76 8.55 1.77
C GLU A 29 -7.72 7.62 0.56
N VAL A 30 -8.90 7.24 0.03
CA VAL A 30 -9.04 6.45 -1.20
C VAL A 30 -9.50 7.39 -2.30
N VAL A 31 -8.73 7.46 -3.38
CA VAL A 31 -8.98 8.29 -4.58
C VAL A 31 -9.08 7.40 -5.82
N GLU A 32 -9.86 7.81 -6.83
CA GLU A 32 -10.04 7.11 -8.12
C GLU A 32 -9.34 7.82 -9.28
#